data_AF-A0A090R6J1-F1
#
_entry.id   AF-A0A090R6J1-F1
#
_cell.length_a   1.000
_cell.length_b   1.000
_cell.length_c   1.000
_cell.angle_alpha   90.00
_cell.angle_beta   90.00
_cell.angle_gamma   90.00
#
_symmetry.space_group_name_H-M   'P 1'
#
loop_
_entity.id
_entity.type
_entity.pdbx_description
1 polymer ?
#
loop_
_entity_poly.entity_id
_entity_poly.type
_entity_poly.pdbx_seq_one_letter_code
_entity_poly.pdbx_strand_id
1 'polypeptide(L)' 'MNRGTVVRIINQPLKETMEPDGSVYVEVHEPLSRDEAQLGEFKAVSAPDALLAAVSADSEASQMLNQALSAQQGLPIKLK' A
#
# COMPACT_ATOMS: atom_id res chain seq x y z
N MET A 1 -19.18 15.31 17.10
CA MET A 1 -18.56 14.06 17.57
C MET A 1 -19.14 13.73 18.94
N ASN A 2 -19.71 12.55 19.12
CA ASN A 2 -20.27 12.15 20.41
C ASN A 2 -19.11 11.79 21.37
N ARG A 3 -19.24 12.06 22.67
CA ARG A 3 -18.27 11.56 23.66
C ARG A 3 -18.26 10.02 23.59
N GLY A 4 -17.06 9.42 23.49
CA GLY A 4 -16.90 7.96 23.46
C GLY A 4 -16.72 7.32 22.07
N THR A 5 -16.56 8.10 20.99
CA THR A 5 -16.14 7.54 19.69
C THR A 5 -14.77 6.84 19.82
N VAL A 6 -14.69 5.56 19.41
CA VAL A 6 -13.44 4.79 19.41
C VAL A 6 -12.50 5.36 18.35
N VAL A 7 -11.25 5.62 18.74
CA VAL A 7 -10.19 6.09 17.85
C VAL A 7 -9.09 5.05 17.80
N ARG A 8 -8.61 4.76 16.59
CA ARG A 8 -7.46 3.89 16.36
C ARG A 8 -6.40 4.65 15.56
N ILE A 9 -5.17 4.62 16.06
CA ILE A 9 -4.00 5.13 15.36
C ILE A 9 -3.42 3.96 14.56
N ILE A 10 -3.18 4.16 13.27
CA ILE A 10 -2.60 3.16 12.38
C ILE A 10 -1.37 3.75 11.67
N ASN A 11 -0.42 2.89 11.35
CA ASN A 11 0.72 3.21 10.49
C ASN A 11 0.79 2.16 9.38
N GLN A 12 0.08 2.43 8.28
CA GLN A 12 -0.06 1.51 7.15
C GLN A 12 0.36 2.25 5.87
N PRO A 13 1.64 2.14 5.47
CA PRO A 13 2.13 2.78 4.25
C PRO A 13 1.58 2.11 2.99
N LEU A 14 1.17 0.85 3.07
CA LEU A 14 0.46 0.15 2.00
C LEU A 14 -0.99 -0.07 2.43
N LYS A 15 -1.90 0.24 1.52
CA LYS A 15 -3.32 -0.12 1.59
C LYS A 15 -3.71 -0.85 0.32
N GLU A 16 -4.52 -1.88 0.46
CA GLU A 16 -5.00 -2.68 -0.64
C GLU A 16 -6.50 -2.93 -0.53
N THR A 17 -7.14 -3.17 -1.67
CA THR A 17 -8.49 -3.75 -1.72
C THR A 17 -8.59 -4.79 -2.82
N MET A 18 -9.38 -5.82 -2.55
CA MET A 18 -9.79 -6.84 -3.51
C MET A 18 -11.30 -6.78 -3.56
N GLU A 19 -11.82 -6.25 -4.66
CA GLU A 19 -13.25 -6.00 -4.82
C GLU A 19 -14.00 -7.27 -5.26
N PRO A 20 -15.33 -7.35 -5.03
CA PRO A 20 -16.13 -8.53 -5.42
C PRO A 20 -16.11 -8.85 -6.92
N ASP A 21 -15.79 -7.87 -7.77
CA ASP A 21 -15.66 -8.04 -9.22
C ASP A 21 -14.28 -8.61 -9.64
N GLY A 22 -13.41 -8.87 -8.67
CA GLY A 22 -12.06 -9.41 -8.88
C GLY A 22 -11.01 -8.33 -9.15
N SER A 23 -11.39 -7.05 -9.16
CA SER A 23 -10.43 -5.97 -9.29
C SER A 23 -9.57 -5.82 -8.03
N VAL A 24 -8.30 -5.49 -8.24
CA VAL A 24 -7.33 -5.33 -7.15
C VAL A 24 -6.73 -3.94 -7.23
N TYR A 25 -6.78 -3.18 -6.14
CA TYR A 25 -6.17 -1.86 -6.06
C TYR A 25 -5.13 -1.82 -4.95
N VAL A 26 -4.09 -1.02 -5.16
CA VAL A 26 -3.08 -0.72 -4.15
C VAL A 26 -2.78 0.77 -4.11
N GLU A 27 -2.51 1.29 -2.92
CA GLU A 27 -2.03 2.64 -2.65
C GLU A 27 -0.81 2.51 -1.74
N VAL A 28 0.35 3.01 -2.17
CA VAL A 28 1.61 2.94 -1.41
C VAL A 28 2.12 4.34 -1.15
N HIS A 29 2.33 4.67 0.12
CA HIS A 29 2.93 5.92 0.63
C HIS A 29 4.35 5.69 1.11
N GLU A 30 5.10 6.78 1.22
CA GLU A 30 6.35 6.80 1.97
C GLU A 30 6.08 6.48 3.46
N PRO A 31 6.80 5.52 4.05
CA PRO A 31 6.68 5.23 5.48
C PRO A 31 7.08 6.41 6.37
N LEU A 32 6.40 6.53 7.52
CA LEU A 32 6.68 7.55 8.52
C LEU A 32 8.17 7.55 8.92
N SER A 33 8.83 8.71 8.83
CA SER A 33 10.21 8.91 9.31
C SER A 33 10.26 8.90 10.83
N ARG A 34 11.33 8.31 11.40
CA ARG A 34 11.58 8.39 12.84
C ARG A 34 12.17 9.74 13.26
N ASP A 35 12.95 10.35 12.38
CA ASP A 35 13.62 11.63 12.57
C ASP A 35 13.78 12.38 11.24
N GLU A 36 14.32 13.60 11.30
CA GLU A 36 14.51 14.48 10.13
C GLU A 36 15.53 13.94 9.13
N ALA A 37 16.53 13.15 9.57
CA ALA A 37 17.54 12.61 8.68
C ALA A 37 16.95 11.55 7.72
N GLN A 38 15.88 10.88 8.14
CA GLN A 38 15.17 9.89 7.33
C GLN A 38 14.12 10.50 6.38
N LEU A 39 13.97 11.83 6.34
CA LEU A 39 13.04 12.49 5.41
C LEU A 39 13.54 12.36 3.98
N GLY A 40 12.68 11.85 3.09
CA GLY A 40 13.01 11.61 1.68
C GLY A 40 13.93 10.41 1.43
N GLU A 41 14.35 9.68 2.47
CA GLU A 41 15.02 8.41 2.29
C GLU A 41 14.01 7.33 1.89
N PHE A 42 14.38 6.55 0.86
CA PHE A 42 13.61 5.38 0.46
C PHE A 42 13.56 4.35 1.59
N LYS A 43 12.34 3.92 1.95
CA LYS A 43 12.10 2.89 2.96
C LYS A 43 11.31 1.76 2.33
N ALA A 44 11.83 0.55 2.39
CA ALA A 44 11.16 -0.62 1.82
C ALA A 44 9.79 -0.85 2.49
N VAL A 45 8.78 -1.12 1.67
CA VAL A 45 7.43 -1.50 2.09
C VAL A 45 7.19 -2.94 1.64
N SER A 46 6.73 -3.79 2.56
CA SER A 46 6.39 -5.18 2.23
C SER A 46 4.91 -5.28 1.89
N ALA A 47 4.60 -5.94 0.77
CA ALA A 47 3.23 -6.34 0.46
C ALA A 47 2.82 -7.56 1.31
N PRO A 48 1.54 -7.66 1.73
CA PRO A 48 1.01 -8.86 2.37
C PRO A 48 0.98 -10.07 1.42
N ASP A 49 1.13 -11.27 1.96
CA ASP A 49 1.13 -12.52 1.17
C ASP A 49 -0.13 -12.71 0.33
N ALA A 50 -1.30 -12.28 0.84
CA ALA A 50 -2.56 -12.36 0.12
C ALA A 50 -2.55 -11.50 -1.16
N LEU A 51 -1.98 -10.29 -1.09
CA LEU A 51 -1.84 -9.40 -2.23
C LEU A 51 -0.85 -9.98 -3.25
N LEU A 52 0.30 -10.48 -2.78
CA LEU A 52 1.30 -11.14 -3.63
C LEU A 52 0.68 -12.34 -4.36
N ALA A 53 -0.07 -13.19 -3.67
CA ALA A 53 -0.77 -14.31 -4.27
C ALA A 53 -1.80 -13.85 -5.32
N ALA A 54 -2.59 -12.81 -5.03
CA ALA A 54 -3.64 -12.31 -5.92
C ALA A 54 -3.11 -11.81 -7.28
N VAL A 55 -1.89 -11.28 -7.32
CA VAL A 55 -1.25 -10.76 -8.54
C VAL A 55 -0.23 -11.72 -9.17
N SER A 56 0.23 -12.74 -8.46
CA SER A 56 1.33 -13.64 -8.90
C SER A 56 1.13 -14.32 -10.27
N ALA A 57 -0.12 -14.59 -10.66
CA ALA A 57 -0.45 -15.24 -11.93
C ALA A 57 -0.48 -14.26 -13.13
N ASP A 58 -0.40 -12.95 -12.86
CA ASP A 58 -0.44 -11.89 -13.84
C ASP A 58 0.87 -11.08 -13.76
N SER A 59 1.69 -11.20 -14.82
CA SER A 59 3.01 -10.57 -14.85
C SER A 59 2.90 -9.04 -14.88
N GLU A 60 1.90 -8.47 -15.53
CA GLU A 60 1.69 -7.03 -15.60
C GLU A 60 1.25 -6.50 -14.23
N ALA A 61 0.28 -7.16 -13.59
CA ALA A 61 -0.16 -6.81 -12.24
C ALA A 61 0.99 -6.87 -11.22
N SER A 62 1.84 -7.90 -11.31
CA SER A 62 3.03 -8.04 -10.47
C SER A 62 4.05 -6.93 -10.72
N GLN A 63 4.26 -6.52 -11.97
CA GLN A 63 5.15 -5.40 -12.32
C GLN A 63 4.60 -4.07 -11.80
N MET A 64 3.29 -3.83 -11.95
CA MET A 64 2.63 -2.62 -11.45
C MET A 64 2.71 -2.53 -9.93
N LEU A 65 2.54 -3.64 -9.21
CA LEU A 65 2.73 -3.68 -7.76
C LEU A 65 4.17 -3.30 -7.37
N ASN A 66 5.18 -3.87 -8.04
CA ASN A 66 6.58 -3.54 -7.79
C ASN A 66 6.91 -2.06 -8.07
N GLN A 67 6.31 -1.49 -9.12
CA GLN A 67 6.44 -0.07 -9.43
C GLN A 67 5.82 0.80 -8.33
N ALA A 68 4.63 0.45 -7.83
CA ALA A 68 4.00 1.18 -6.73
C ALA A 68 4.81 1.12 -5.44
N LEU A 69 5.33 -0.07 -5.09
CA LEU A 69 6.21 -0.27 -3.93
C LEU A 69 7.49 0.57 -3.99
N SER A 70 8.01 0.78 -5.21
CA SER A 70 9.21 1.58 -5.45
C SER A 70 8.91 3.07 -5.47
N ALA A 71 7.78 3.47 -6.07
CA ALA A 71 7.45 4.87 -6.32
C ALA A 71 6.82 5.58 -5.12
N GLN A 72 6.04 4.88 -4.29
CA GLN A 72 5.49 5.37 -3.02
C GLN A 72 4.72 6.71 -3.11
N GLN A 73 4.00 6.92 -4.22
CA GLN A 73 3.38 8.21 -4.57
C GLN A 73 2.05 8.51 -3.87
N GLY A 74 1.49 7.55 -3.13
CA GLY A 74 0.22 7.69 -2.43
C GLY A 74 -1.02 7.75 -3.33
N LEU A 75 -0.88 7.37 -4.61
CA LEU A 75 -1.99 7.31 -5.57
C LEU A 75 -2.51 5.88 -5.69
N PRO A 76 -3.83 5.65 -5.64
CA PRO A 76 -4.42 4.36 -5.92
C PRO A 76 -4.17 3.94 -7.37
N ILE A 77 -3.72 2.71 -7.57
CA ILE A 77 -3.58 2.09 -8.90
C ILE A 77 -4.37 0.78 -8.97
N LYS A 78 -4.98 0.52 -10.12
CA LYS A 78 -5.63 -0.77 -10.43
C LYS A 78 -4.58 -1.75 -10.95
N LEU A 79 -4.45 -2.91 -10.32
CA LEU A 79 -3.52 -3.97 -10.71
C LEU A 79 -4.18 -5.03 -11.60
N LYS A 80 -5.47 -5.31 -11.38
CA LYS A 80 -6.30 -6.28 -12.10
C LYS A 80 -7.71 -5.72 -12.23
#